data_AF-A0A2M7WT68-F1
#
_entry.id   AF-A0A2M7WT68-F1
#
_cell.length_a   1.000
_cell.length_b   1.000
_cell.length_c   1.000
_cell.angle_alpha   90.00
_cell.angle_beta   90.00
_cell.angle_gamma   90.00
#
_symmetry.space_group_name_H-M   'P 1'
#
loop_
_entity.id
_entity.type
_entity.pdbx_description
1 polymer ?
#
loop_
_entity_poly.entity_id
_entity_poly.type
_entity_poly.pdbx_seq_one_letter_code
_entity_poly.pdbx_strand_id
1 'polypeptide(L)' 'MGKIKSFFLRQALKAKMKDVPEAEQEKMFALMEKNPEFFKKIGEEVKRRVKAGQSEMAATMVVMREHQAEFQRLSR' A
#
# COMPACT_ATOMS: atom_id res chain seq x y z
N MET A 1 15.66 -12.37 17.62
CA MET A 1 15.40 -10.92 17.84
C MET A 1 14.26 -10.35 16.96
N GLY A 2 13.22 -11.14 16.59
CA GLY A 2 12.36 -10.84 15.42
C GLY A 2 10.84 -10.78 15.61
N LYS A 3 10.30 -10.88 16.84
CA LYS A 3 8.83 -10.79 17.07
C LYS A 3 8.40 -9.47 17.71
N ILE A 4 9.26 -8.89 18.55
CA ILE A 4 8.99 -7.66 19.29
C ILE A 4 9.02 -6.44 18.35
N LYS A 5 9.98 -6.41 17.39
CA LYS A 5 10.04 -5.36 16.37
C LYS A 5 8.77 -5.31 15.51
N SER A 6 8.22 -6.46 15.15
CA SER A 6 6.96 -6.56 14.39
C SER A 6 5.76 -6.04 15.17
N PHE A 7 5.72 -6.25 16.49
CA PHE A 7 4.66 -5.75 17.36
C PHE A 7 4.73 -4.22 17.55
N PHE A 8 5.91 -3.66 17.81
CA PHE A 8 6.10 -2.21 17.92
C PHE A 8 5.86 -1.49 16.59
N LEU A 9 6.28 -2.07 15.47
CA LEU A 9 6.02 -1.52 14.15
C LEU A 9 4.52 -1.57 13.80
N ARG A 10 3.81 -2.67 14.14
CA ARG A 10 2.34 -2.76 14.03
C ARG A 10 1.64 -1.72 14.90
N GLN A 11 2.09 -1.50 16.14
CA GLN A 11 1.52 -0.47 17.03
C GLN A 11 1.77 0.95 16.51
N ALA A 12 2.97 1.24 16.02
CA ALA A 12 3.30 2.54 15.45
C ALA A 12 2.53 2.81 14.15
N LEU A 13 2.37 1.79 13.29
CA LEU A 13 1.53 1.84 12.10
C LEU A 13 0.05 1.98 12.46
N LYS A 14 -0.48 1.22 13.43
CA LYS A 14 -1.84 1.43 13.99
C LYS A 14 -2.06 2.85 14.51
N ALA A 15 -1.06 3.43 15.17
CA ALA A 15 -1.14 4.78 15.69
C ALA A 15 -1.10 5.86 14.58
N LYS A 16 -0.34 5.61 13.51
CA LYS A 16 -0.23 6.48 12.32
C LYS A 16 -1.34 6.27 11.29
N MET A 17 -1.94 5.08 11.30
CA MET A 17 -3.02 4.62 10.42
C MET A 17 -4.26 4.30 11.25
N LYS A 18 -4.57 5.10 12.28
CA LYS A 18 -5.78 4.93 13.10
C LYS A 18 -7.05 4.89 12.23
N ASP A 19 -7.00 5.55 11.07
CA ASP A 19 -8.08 5.62 10.10
C ASP A 19 -8.09 4.47 9.07
N VAL A 20 -7.08 3.59 9.07
CA VAL A 20 -6.97 2.44 8.15
C VAL A 20 -7.11 1.14 8.94
N PRO A 21 -8.22 0.41 8.79
CA PRO A 21 -8.47 -0.86 9.47
C PRO A 21 -7.35 -1.90 9.25
N GLU A 22 -7.03 -2.70 10.26
CA GLU A 22 -6.04 -3.80 10.13
C GLU A 22 -6.40 -4.79 9.01
N ALA A 23 -7.68 -5.01 8.77
CA ALA A 23 -8.17 -5.83 7.67
C ALA A 23 -7.78 -5.27 6.28
N GLU A 24 -7.65 -3.94 6.15
CA GLU A 24 -7.16 -3.29 4.93
C GLU A 24 -5.64 -3.44 4.79
N GLN A 25 -4.90 -3.37 5.90
CA GLN A 25 -3.45 -3.59 5.88
C GLN A 25 -3.11 -5.03 5.49
N GLU A 26 -3.80 -6.02 6.06
CA GLU A 26 -3.62 -7.43 5.70
C GLU A 26 -4.08 -7.73 4.28
N LYS A 27 -5.16 -7.09 3.80
CA LYS A 27 -5.52 -7.17 2.38
C LYS A 27 -4.41 -6.61 1.49
N MET A 28 -3.84 -5.46 1.84
CA MET A 28 -2.75 -4.85 1.06
C MET A 28 -1.55 -5.78 0.97
N PHE A 29 -1.18 -6.43 2.08
CA PHE A 29 -0.12 -7.44 2.13
C PHE A 29 -0.46 -8.67 1.28
N ALA A 30 -1.65 -9.24 1.43
CA ALA A 30 -2.07 -10.43 0.67
C ALA A 30 -2.14 -10.15 -0.84
N LEU A 31 -2.53 -8.94 -1.23
CA LEU A 31 -2.54 -8.51 -2.62
C LEU A 31 -1.11 -8.31 -3.16
N MET A 32 -0.21 -7.77 -2.34
CA MET A 32 1.21 -7.64 -2.66
C MET A 32 1.89 -9.00 -2.85
N GLU A 33 1.56 -9.99 -2.02
CA GLU A 33 2.03 -11.37 -2.19
C GLU A 33 1.49 -12.02 -3.47
N LYS A 34 0.24 -11.75 -3.83
CA LYS A 34 -0.36 -12.30 -5.06
C LYS A 34 0.24 -11.70 -6.34
N ASN A 35 0.60 -10.42 -6.34
CA ASN A 35 1.15 -9.74 -7.52
C ASN A 35 2.27 -8.74 -7.18
N PRO A 36 3.46 -9.23 -6.77
CA PRO A 36 4.55 -8.36 -6.32
C PRO A 36 5.05 -7.39 -7.41
N GLU A 37 5.06 -7.81 -8.67
CA GLU A 37 5.43 -6.97 -9.82
C GLU A 37 4.49 -5.77 -9.99
N PHE A 38 3.18 -6.00 -9.88
CA PHE A 38 2.19 -4.94 -9.95
C PHE A 38 2.39 -3.93 -8.81
N PHE A 39 2.55 -4.41 -7.57
CA PHE A 39 2.77 -3.52 -6.43
C PHE A 39 4.09 -2.76 -6.48
N LYS A 40 5.14 -3.36 -7.05
CA LYS A 40 6.41 -2.67 -7.30
C LYS A 40 6.21 -1.50 -8.27
N LYS A 41 5.48 -1.71 -9.37
CA LYS A 41 5.12 -0.67 -10.34
C LYS A 41 4.29 0.45 -9.69
N ILE A 42 3.25 0.09 -8.93
CA ILE A 42 2.42 1.05 -8.15
C ILE A 42 3.29 1.86 -7.20
N GLY A 43 4.15 1.21 -6.42
CA GLY A 43 5.01 1.87 -5.44
C GLY A 43 6.02 2.83 -6.08
N GLU A 44 6.59 2.49 -7.23
CA GLU A 44 7.44 3.40 -8.00
C GLU A 44 6.67 4.63 -8.50
N GLU A 45 5.44 4.42 -8.98
CA GLU A 45 4.61 5.50 -9.50
C GLU A 45 4.11 6.44 -8.41
N VAL A 46 3.71 5.87 -7.26
CA VAL A 46 3.38 6.66 -6.07
C VAL A 46 4.60 7.46 -5.62
N LYS A 47 5.78 6.85 -5.54
CA LYS A 47 7.03 7.57 -5.19
C LYS A 47 7.36 8.67 -6.18
N ARG A 48 7.18 8.45 -7.49
CA ARG A 48 7.36 9.50 -8.52
C ARG A 48 6.44 10.69 -8.26
N ARG A 49 5.16 10.44 -7.98
CA ARG A 49 4.16 11.48 -7.70
C ARG A 49 4.36 12.20 -6.37
N VAL A 50 4.76 11.49 -5.33
CA VAL A 50 5.14 12.10 -4.06
C VAL A 50 6.35 13.01 -4.23
N LYS A 51 7.36 12.58 -5.00
CA LYS A 51 8.50 13.43 -5.36
C LYS A 51 8.10 14.65 -6.20
N ALA A 52 7.03 14.54 -6.99
CA ALA A 52 6.46 15.67 -7.74
C ALA A 52 5.64 16.64 -6.86
N GLY A 53 5.56 16.41 -5.55
CA GLY A 53 4.87 17.28 -4.59
C GLY A 53 3.45 16.85 -4.22
N GLN A 54 2.97 15.70 -4.71
CA GLN A 54 1.68 15.17 -4.29
C GLN A 54 1.76 14.54 -2.88
N SER A 55 0.68 14.61 -2.11
CA SER A 55 0.62 13.87 -0.84
C SER A 55 0.59 12.36 -1.09
N GLU A 56 1.16 11.57 -0.19
CA GLU A 56 1.25 10.11 -0.30
C GLU A 56 -0.12 9.45 -0.51
N MET A 57 -1.15 9.96 0.19
CA MET A 57 -2.53 9.51 0.03
C MET A 57 -3.10 9.87 -1.35
N ALA A 58 -2.88 11.10 -1.84
CA ALA A 58 -3.37 11.53 -3.15
C ALA A 58 -2.66 10.77 -4.28
N ALA A 59 -1.34 10.62 -4.20
CA ALA A 59 -0.55 9.86 -5.13
C ALA A 59 -1.02 8.40 -5.19
N THR A 60 -1.23 7.76 -4.04
CA THR A 60 -1.73 6.38 -3.96
C THR A 60 -3.12 6.25 -4.58
N MET A 61 -4.05 7.17 -4.29
CA MET A 61 -5.38 7.13 -4.90
C MET A 61 -5.35 7.32 -6.41
N VAL A 62 -4.51 8.23 -6.91
CA VAL A 62 -4.39 8.47 -8.36
C VAL A 62 -3.83 7.24 -9.06
N VAL A 63 -2.73 6.68 -8.54
CA VAL A 63 -2.09 5.48 -9.13
C VAL A 63 -3.03 4.28 -9.05
N MET A 64 -3.68 4.04 -7.91
CA MET A 64 -4.69 2.99 -7.77
C MET A 64 -5.85 3.16 -8.77
N ARG A 65 -6.27 4.40 -9.05
CA ARG A 65 -7.33 4.69 -10.02
C ARG A 65 -6.85 4.46 -11.46
N GLU A 66 -5.64 4.89 -11.80
CA GLU A 66 -5.01 4.65 -13.11
C GLU A 66 -4.81 3.16 -13.39
N HIS A 67 -4.44 2.42 -12.35
CA HIS A 67 -4.22 0.98 -12.41
C HIS A 67 -5.45 0.16 -12.00
N GLN A 68 -6.62 0.78 -11.80
CA GLN A 68 -7.83 0.08 -11.35
C GLN A 68 -8.23 -1.03 -12.32
N ALA A 69 -8.06 -0.80 -13.63
CA ALA A 69 -8.35 -1.79 -14.66
C ALA A 69 -7.38 -2.99 -14.60
N GLU A 70 -6.09 -2.75 -14.35
CA GLU A 70 -5.12 -3.84 -14.11
C GLU A 70 -5.47 -4.58 -12.82
N PHE A 71 -5.81 -3.85 -11.75
CA PHE A 71 -6.22 -4.42 -10.47
C PHE A 71 -7.44 -5.33 -10.61
N GLN A 72 -8.47 -4.87 -11.34
CA GLN A 72 -9.67 -5.67 -11.61
C GLN A 72 -9.36 -6.92 -12.42
N ARG A 73 -8.45 -6.84 -13.39
CA ARG A 73 -7.99 -8.01 -14.16
C ARG A 73 -7.23 -9.01 -13.29
N LEU A 74 -6.42 -8.54 -12.36
CA LEU A 74 -5.66 -9.39 -11.43
C LEU A 74 -6.54 -9.99 -10.31
N SER A 75 -7.69 -9.37 -10.03
CA SER A 75 -8.65 -9.84 -9.02
C SER A 75 -9.72 -10.80 -9.54
N ARG A 76 -9.80 -11.00 -10.86
CA ARG A 76 -10.72 -11.93 -11.52
C ARG A 76 -10.08 -13.31 -11.63
#